data_AF-A0A8S3II70-F1
#
_entry.id   AF-A0A8S3II70-F1
#
_cell.length_a   1.000
_cell.length_b   1.000
_cell.length_c   1.000
_cell.angle_alpha   90.00
_cell.angle_beta   90.00
_cell.angle_gamma   90.00
#
_symmetry.space_group_name_H-M   'P 1'
#
loop_
_entity.id
_entity.type
_entity.pdbx_description
1 polymer ?
#
loop_
_entity_poly.entity_id
_entity_poly.type
_entity_poly.pdbx_seq_one_letter_code
_entity_poly.pdbx_strand_id
1 'polypeptide(L)'
;MMICSLKAKLYYCFDPVIGKTVTAKYAGNLYHEVQHDNGDRYVLTCRPDKLREFHHRLTRMLSLLRKRVLFITDGSRRLFGVISEPTVCLVCDCKTLDHRIFNQFQVSLTNLFKEQISKIKKFNVIWVSNDNEQFREQPIDVNATNIDQA
;
A
#
# COMPACT_ATOMS: atom_id res chain seq x y z
N MET A 1 -5.52 15.99 0.45
CA MET A 1 -5.04 16.93 -0.58
C MET A 1 -4.79 18.28 0.12
N MET A 2 -3.59 18.48 0.66
CA MET A 2 -3.26 19.74 1.35
C MET A 2 -2.74 20.69 0.27
N ILE A 3 -3.71 21.30 -0.43
CA ILE A 3 -3.45 22.32 -1.43
C ILE A 3 -2.67 23.43 -0.72
N CYS A 4 -1.53 23.84 -1.31
CA CYS A 4 -0.85 25.09 -0.99
C CYS A 4 -1.92 26.13 -0.67
N SER A 5 -1.84 26.83 0.46
CA SER A 5 -2.86 27.81 0.86
C SER A 5 -3.19 28.76 -0.30
N LEU A 6 -4.28 28.49 -1.02
CA LEU A 6 -4.85 29.34 -2.05
C LEU A 6 -5.56 30.48 -1.31
N LYS A 7 -4.81 31.50 -0.95
CA LYS A 7 -5.39 32.75 -0.47
C LYS A 7 -5.64 33.64 -1.68
N ALA A 8 -6.90 33.79 -2.10
CA ALA A 8 -7.32 34.94 -2.91
C ALA A 8 -7.89 36.03 -2.02
N LYS A 9 -7.22 37.17 -2.01
CA LYS A 9 -7.69 38.46 -2.54
C LYS A 9 -6.71 39.55 -2.07
N LEU A 10 -6.28 40.38 -3.02
CA LEU A 10 -5.47 41.60 -2.89
C LEU A 10 -3.93 41.45 -2.80
N TYR A 11 -3.35 41.18 -3.98
CA TYR A 11 -2.22 41.85 -4.65
C TYR A 11 -1.22 42.68 -3.83
N TYR A 12 -0.54 42.12 -2.84
CA TYR A 12 0.52 42.85 -2.14
C TYR A 12 1.65 41.90 -1.76
N CYS A 13 2.79 42.01 -2.46
CA CYS A 13 4.02 41.29 -2.13
C CYS A 13 5.03 42.28 -1.57
N PHE A 14 5.65 41.98 -0.43
CA PHE A 14 6.72 42.82 0.11
C PHE A 14 8.01 42.53 -0.65
N ASP A 15 8.57 43.55 -1.29
CA ASP A 15 9.84 43.46 -1.98
C ASP A 15 10.94 43.96 -1.02
N PRO A 16 11.88 43.08 -0.61
CA PRO A 16 12.93 43.40 0.35
C PRO A 16 14.02 44.30 -0.21
N VAL A 17 14.14 44.45 -1.53
CA VAL A 17 15.13 45.32 -2.20
C VAL A 17 14.67 46.77 -2.14
N ILE A 18 13.38 47.01 -2.35
CA ILE A 18 12.76 48.35 -2.29
C ILE A 18 12.14 48.67 -0.92
N GLY A 19 12.06 47.69 -0.01
CA GLY A 19 11.53 47.86 1.34
C GLY A 19 10.05 48.26 1.37
N LYS A 20 9.29 47.91 0.33
CA LYS A 20 7.89 48.34 0.14
C LYS A 20 7.01 47.17 -0.27
N THR A 21 5.74 47.27 0.11
CA THR A 21 4.71 46.36 -0.36
C THR A 21 4.22 46.81 -1.73
N VAL A 22 4.48 46.01 -2.76
CA VAL A 22 4.13 46.32 -4.16
C VAL A 22 2.93 45.52 -4.63
N THR A 23 2.17 46.13 -5.54
CA THR A 23 1.00 45.48 -6.13
C THR A 23 1.46 44.47 -7.18
N ALA A 24 1.02 43.22 -7.09
CA ALA A 24 1.42 42.17 -8.04
C ALA A 24 0.93 42.40 -9.50
N LYS A 25 0.16 43.48 -9.75
CA LYS A 25 -0.21 43.95 -11.10
C LYS A 25 0.99 44.31 -11.99
N TYR A 26 2.10 44.73 -11.39
CA TYR A 26 3.33 45.10 -12.12
C TYR A 26 4.30 43.93 -12.29
N ALA A 27 3.98 42.78 -11.69
CA ALA A 27 4.86 41.62 -11.70
C ALA A 27 4.73 40.75 -12.97
N GLY A 28 3.92 41.13 -13.97
CA GLY A 28 3.84 40.42 -15.26
C GLY A 28 3.81 38.89 -15.14
N ASN A 29 4.57 38.21 -16.01
CA ASN A 29 4.72 36.74 -16.02
C ASN A 29 5.61 36.19 -14.87
N LEU A 30 5.95 36.98 -13.84
CA LEU A 30 6.81 36.49 -12.74
C LEU A 30 6.11 35.48 -11.82
N TYR A 31 4.79 35.42 -11.82
CA TYR A 31 4.04 34.46 -10.99
C TYR A 31 3.08 33.62 -11.82
N HIS A 32 2.94 32.35 -11.45
CA HIS A 32 1.95 31.47 -12.06
C HIS A 32 0.54 31.82 -11.57
N GLU A 33 -0.32 32.23 -12.50
CA GLU A 33 -1.74 32.48 -12.24
C GLU A 33 -2.57 31.24 -12.61
N VAL A 34 -3.55 30.91 -11.76
CA VAL A 34 -4.54 29.87 -12.06
C VAL A 34 -5.93 30.49 -12.01
N GLN A 35 -6.72 30.24 -13.06
CA GLN A 35 -8.12 30.60 -13.10
C GLN A 35 -8.94 29.48 -12.44
N HIS A 36 -9.76 29.85 -11.47
CA HIS A 36 -10.69 28.96 -10.81
C HIS A 36 -12.01 28.90 -11.61
N ASP A 37 -12.77 27.82 -11.44
CA ASP A 37 -13.99 27.54 -12.21
C ASP A 37 -15.07 28.63 -12.08
N ASN A 38 -15.02 29.41 -11.01
CA ASN A 38 -15.90 30.57 -10.77
C ASN A 38 -15.43 31.86 -11.47
N GLY A 39 -14.37 31.81 -12.28
CA GLY A 39 -13.80 32.95 -13.00
C GLY A 39 -12.76 33.76 -12.22
N ASP A 40 -12.54 33.48 -10.92
CA ASP A 40 -11.53 34.17 -10.12
C ASP A 40 -10.11 33.75 -10.54
N ARG A 41 -9.15 34.69 -10.48
CA ARG A 41 -7.74 34.43 -10.74
C ARG A 41 -6.93 34.44 -9.45
N TYR A 42 -6.11 33.41 -9.26
CA TYR A 42 -5.26 33.22 -8.08
C TYR A 42 -3.80 33.27 -8.50
N VAL A 43 -3.02 34.14 -7.85
CA VAL A 43 -1.57 34.10 -7.95
C VAL A 43 -1.06 32.99 -7.03
N LEU A 44 -0.46 31.95 -7.61
CA LEU A 44 0.14 30.89 -6.83
C LEU A 44 1.44 31.36 -6.22
N THR A 45 1.46 31.47 -4.89
CA THR A 45 2.68 31.69 -4.13
C THR A 45 2.89 30.48 -3.22
N CYS A 46 4.09 29.92 -3.24
CA CYS A 46 4.47 28.83 -2.34
C CYS A 46 5.58 29.32 -1.43
N ARG A 47 5.34 29.31 -0.11
CA ARG A 47 6.40 29.62 0.83
C ARG A 47 7.38 28.43 0.91
N PRO A 48 8.71 28.64 0.87
CA PRO A 48 9.68 27.54 0.85
C PRO A 48 9.55 26.56 2.02
N ASP A 49 9.19 27.04 3.21
CA ASP A 49 8.91 26.23 4.40
C ASP A 49 7.72 25.29 4.18
N LYS A 50 6.63 25.80 3.59
CA LYS A 50 5.44 25.01 3.28
C LYS A 50 5.69 24.00 2.17
N LEU A 51 6.46 24.36 1.14
CA LEU A 51 6.88 23.43 0.10
C LEU A 51 7.73 22.29 0.69
N ARG A 52 8.67 22.61 1.58
CA ARG A 52 9.54 21.62 2.23
C ARG A 52 8.75 20.69 3.13
N GLU A 53 7.81 21.21 3.92
CA GLU A 53 6.90 20.42 4.75
C GLU A 53 6.08 19.44 3.89
N PHE A 54 5.49 19.92 2.81
CA PHE A 54 4.73 19.11 1.87
C PHE A 54 5.58 18.02 1.21
N HIS A 55 6.76 18.39 0.70
CA HIS A 55 7.72 17.45 0.13
C HIS A 55 8.11 16.37 1.13
N HIS A 56 8.39 16.72 2.38
CA HIS A 56 8.75 15.76 3.42
C HIS A 56 7.61 14.77 3.70
N ARG A 57 6.37 15.25 3.79
CA ARG A 57 5.19 14.40 3.98
C ARG A 57 4.94 13.47 2.81
N LEU A 58 5.04 13.96 1.58
CA LEU A 58 4.93 13.14 0.37
C LEU A 58 6.01 12.07 0.34
N THR A 59 7.26 12.44 0.62
CA THR A 59 8.39 11.50 0.64
C THR A 59 8.18 10.41 1.68
N ARG A 60 7.70 10.78 2.88
CA ARG A 60 7.36 9.82 3.94
C ARG A 60 6.24 8.88 3.49
N MET A 61 5.14 9.40 2.94
CA MET A 61 4.04 8.57 2.45
C MET A 61 4.49 7.61 1.33
N LEU A 62 5.26 8.11 0.36
CA LEU A 62 5.82 7.30 -0.71
C LEU A 62 6.70 6.17 -0.16
N SER A 63 7.52 6.46 0.85
CA SER A 63 8.36 5.45 1.50
C SER A 63 7.53 4.35 2.17
N LEU A 64 6.42 4.71 2.83
CA LEU A 64 5.52 3.77 3.48
C LEU A 64 4.77 2.91 2.47
N LEU A 65 4.30 3.52 1.37
CA LEU A 65 3.65 2.79 0.28
C LEU A 65 4.61 1.79 -0.36
N ARG A 66 5.85 2.18 -0.65
CA ARG A 66 6.88 1.27 -1.16
C ARG A 66 7.13 0.10 -0.22
N LYS A 67 7.31 0.38 1.07
CA LYS A 67 7.48 -0.68 2.10
C LYS A 67 6.28 -1.63 2.14
N ARG A 68 5.05 -1.09 2.05
CA ARG A 68 3.82 -1.90 2.07
C ARG A 68 3.68 -2.77 0.83
N VAL A 69 3.97 -2.22 -0.35
CA VAL A 69 3.96 -2.98 -1.61
C VAL A 69 4.98 -4.11 -1.50
N LEU A 70 6.22 -3.80 -1.15
CA LEU A 70 7.27 -4.80 -0.96
C LEU A 70 6.84 -5.90 0.01
N PHE A 71 6.27 -5.52 1.16
CA PHE A 71 5.77 -6.47 2.15
C PHE A 71 4.69 -7.40 1.60
N ILE A 72 3.68 -6.88 0.89
CA ILE A 72 2.57 -7.70 0.37
C ILE A 72 3.03 -8.57 -0.81
N THR A 73 4.02 -8.11 -1.58
CA THR A 73 4.56 -8.85 -2.73
C THR A 73 5.69 -9.82 -2.38
N ASP A 74 6.04 -9.93 -1.10
CA ASP A 74 7.16 -10.75 -0.63
C ASP A 74 6.71 -12.15 -0.22
N GLY A 75 7.46 -13.16 -0.70
CA GLY A 75 7.24 -14.57 -0.40
C GLY A 75 5.83 -15.08 -0.75
N SER A 76 5.30 -15.92 0.12
CA SER A 76 3.96 -16.52 0.05
C SER A 76 2.82 -15.50 0.00
N ARG A 77 3.03 -14.28 0.54
CA ARG A 77 2.00 -13.22 0.53
C ARG A 77 1.62 -12.78 -0.87
N ARG A 78 2.54 -12.90 -1.83
CA ARG A 78 2.28 -12.59 -3.23
C ARG A 78 1.19 -13.46 -3.84
N LEU A 79 1.10 -14.73 -3.42
CA LEU A 79 0.16 -15.71 -3.99
C LEU A 79 -1.08 -15.89 -3.12
N PHE A 80 -0.90 -15.93 -1.80
CA PHE A 80 -1.97 -16.27 -0.85
C PHE A 80 -2.49 -15.07 -0.05
N GLY A 81 -1.88 -13.89 -0.22
CA GLY A 81 -2.18 -12.73 0.61
C GLY A 81 -1.61 -12.85 2.04
N VAL A 82 -2.06 -11.95 2.92
CA VAL A 82 -1.62 -11.89 4.32
C VAL A 82 -2.66 -12.58 5.19
N ILE A 83 -2.26 -13.67 5.84
CA ILE A 83 -3.08 -14.37 6.83
C ILE A 83 -2.91 -13.68 8.19
N SER A 84 -4.01 -13.18 8.76
CA SER A 84 -3.99 -12.46 10.05
C SER A 84 -4.77 -13.21 11.15
N GLU A 85 -5.58 -14.18 10.75
CA GLU A 85 -6.47 -14.94 11.60
C GLU A 85 -5.67 -15.98 12.41
N PRO A 86 -6.00 -16.18 13.70
CA PRO A 86 -5.30 -17.15 14.53
C PRO A 86 -5.64 -18.60 14.16
N THR A 87 -6.70 -18.83 13.40
CA THR A 87 -7.15 -20.17 12.99
C THR A 87 -7.59 -20.12 11.53
N VAL A 88 -7.01 -20.99 10.70
CA VAL A 88 -7.24 -20.99 9.25
C VAL A 88 -7.54 -22.39 8.75
N CYS A 89 -8.43 -22.51 7.76
CA CYS A 89 -8.62 -23.73 6.99
C CYS A 89 -8.29 -23.44 5.52
N LEU A 90 -7.29 -24.14 4.98
CA LEU A 90 -6.92 -24.06 3.58
C LEU A 90 -7.76 -25.04 2.79
N VAL A 91 -8.44 -24.57 1.74
CA VAL A 91 -9.21 -25.41 0.82
C VAL A 91 -8.49 -25.41 -0.52
N CYS A 92 -7.97 -26.57 -0.91
CA CYS A 92 -7.10 -26.73 -2.08
C CYS A 92 -7.81 -27.55 -3.16
N ASP A 93 -8.25 -26.91 -4.23
CA ASP A 93 -8.74 -27.58 -5.44
C ASP A 93 -7.61 -27.68 -6.46
N CYS A 94 -7.14 -28.90 -6.69
CA CYS A 94 -6.01 -29.20 -7.57
C CYS A 94 -6.37 -30.17 -8.69
N LYS A 95 -7.64 -30.57 -8.84
CA LYS A 95 -8.05 -31.67 -9.73
C LYS A 95 -7.66 -31.46 -11.18
N THR A 96 -7.72 -30.22 -11.64
CA THR A 96 -7.52 -29.85 -13.04
C THR A 96 -6.14 -29.25 -13.32
N LEU A 97 -5.23 -29.31 -12.34
CA LEU A 97 -3.88 -28.77 -12.51
C LEU A 97 -2.99 -29.76 -13.25
N ASP A 98 -2.37 -29.31 -14.34
CA ASP A 98 -1.29 -30.05 -14.97
C ASP A 98 -0.15 -30.29 -13.98
N HIS A 99 0.56 -31.42 -14.12
CA HIS A 99 1.65 -31.82 -13.23
C HIS A 99 2.70 -30.71 -12.98
N ARG A 100 3.01 -29.91 -14.02
CA ARG A 100 3.96 -28.80 -13.88
C ARG A 100 3.44 -27.71 -12.95
N ILE A 101 2.17 -27.34 -13.08
CA ILE A 101 1.51 -26.32 -12.27
C ILE A 101 1.32 -26.84 -10.85
N PHE A 102 0.94 -28.12 -10.70
CA PHE A 102 0.80 -28.77 -9.41
C PHE A 102 2.11 -28.75 -8.60
N ASN A 103 3.25 -29.08 -9.22
CA ASN A 103 4.54 -29.00 -8.54
C ASN A 103 4.87 -27.57 -8.05
N GLN A 104 4.57 -26.55 -8.86
CA GLN A 104 4.78 -25.16 -8.47
C GLN A 104 3.84 -24.74 -7.33
N PHE A 105 2.60 -25.22 -7.37
CA PHE A 105 1.64 -25.03 -6.30
C PHE A 105 2.13 -25.66 -4.99
N GLN A 106 2.63 -26.90 -5.02
CA GLN A 106 3.19 -27.56 -3.83
C GLN A 106 4.36 -26.80 -3.21
N VAL A 107 5.28 -26.28 -4.03
CA VAL A 107 6.39 -25.43 -3.54
C VAL A 107 5.85 -24.15 -2.91
N SER A 108 4.85 -23.53 -3.55
CA SER A 108 4.23 -22.29 -3.04
C SER A 108 3.50 -22.54 -1.72
N LEU A 109 2.78 -23.65 -1.61
CA LEU A 109 2.07 -24.08 -0.41
C LEU A 109 3.07 -24.37 0.72
N THR A 110 4.18 -25.06 0.43
CA THR A 110 5.26 -25.29 1.41
C THR A 110 5.80 -23.96 1.96
N ASN A 111 6.00 -22.95 1.11
CA ASN A 111 6.43 -21.63 1.53
C ASN A 111 5.36 -20.93 2.38
N LEU A 112 4.08 -21.07 2.05
CA LEU A 112 2.98 -20.55 2.88
C LEU A 112 3.01 -21.14 4.28
N PHE A 113 3.23 -22.45 4.40
CA PHE A 113 3.32 -23.11 5.70
C PHE A 113 4.48 -22.56 6.54
N LYS A 114 5.67 -22.49 5.93
CA LYS A 114 6.88 -22.00 6.61
C LYS A 114 6.77 -20.53 7.02
N GLU A 115 6.25 -19.69 6.14
CA GLU A 115 6.28 -18.23 6.31
C GLU A 115 5.10 -17.67 7.10
N GLN A 116 3.91 -18.28 6.98
CA GLN A 116 2.67 -17.74 7.55
C GLN A 116 1.99 -18.72 8.52
N ILE A 117 1.70 -19.96 8.12
CA ILE A 117 0.95 -20.90 8.98
C ILE A 117 1.73 -21.27 10.25
N SER A 118 3.06 -21.33 10.18
CA SER A 118 3.92 -21.55 11.36
C SER A 118 3.75 -20.50 12.47
N LYS A 119 3.11 -19.36 12.17
CA LYS A 119 2.94 -18.22 13.09
C LYS A 119 1.51 -18.05 13.61
N ILE A 120 0.55 -18.87 13.16
CA ILE A 120 -0.83 -18.84 13.65
C ILE A 120 -1.04 -19.90 14.75
N LYS A 121 -2.22 -19.92 15.38
CA LYS A 121 -2.48 -20.86 16.49
C LYS A 121 -2.88 -22.24 15.96
N LYS A 122 -3.81 -22.27 15.01
CA LYS A 122 -4.40 -23.52 14.51
C LYS A 122 -4.57 -23.49 13.01
N PHE A 123 -4.49 -24.66 12.38
CA PHE A 123 -4.74 -24.79 10.95
C PHE A 123 -5.45 -26.10 10.61
N ASN A 124 -6.02 -26.14 9.40
CA ASN A 124 -6.45 -27.37 8.74
C ASN A 124 -6.28 -27.25 7.23
N VAL A 125 -6.27 -28.38 6.54
CA VAL A 125 -6.25 -28.45 5.08
C VAL A 125 -7.36 -29.38 4.59
N ILE A 126 -8.07 -28.95 3.55
CA ILE A 126 -9.08 -29.74 2.85
C ILE A 126 -8.66 -29.79 1.38
N TRP A 127 -8.40 -31.00 0.90
CA TRP A 127 -8.12 -31.27 -0.50
C TRP A 127 -9.43 -31.57 -1.21
N VAL A 128 -9.79 -30.70 -2.15
CA VAL A 128 -11.01 -30.85 -2.94
C VAL A 128 -10.71 -31.85 -4.05
N SER A 129 -11.27 -33.03 -3.87
CA SER A 129 -11.14 -34.21 -4.73
C SER A 129 -12.55 -34.73 -5.06
N ASN A 130 -12.71 -35.80 -5.85
CA ASN A 130 -14.05 -36.37 -6.10
C ASN A 130 -14.69 -36.81 -4.78
N ASP A 131 -13.85 -37.34 -3.88
CA ASP A 131 -14.13 -37.46 -2.46
C ASP A 131 -13.25 -36.44 -1.73
N ASN A 132 -13.85 -35.49 -1.02
CA ASN A 132 -13.10 -34.46 -0.30
C ASN A 132 -12.24 -35.09 0.79
N GLU A 133 -10.92 -34.85 0.75
CA GLU A 133 -9.99 -35.37 1.73
C GLU A 133 -9.63 -34.26 2.72
N GLN A 134 -10.09 -34.42 3.97
CA GLN A 134 -9.78 -33.49 5.04
C GLN A 134 -8.60 -34.02 5.85
N PHE A 135 -7.57 -33.18 6.06
CA PHE A 135 -6.37 -33.57 6.80
C PHE A 135 -6.70 -33.99 8.24
N ARG A 136 -7.52 -33.18 8.93
CA ARG A 136 -8.06 -33.48 10.28
C ARG A 136 -9.50 -33.01 10.41
N GLU A 137 -10.34 -33.71 11.18
CA GLU A 137 -11.75 -33.34 11.41
C GLU A 137 -11.94 -31.91 11.94
N GLN A 138 -10.98 -31.40 12.71
CA GLN A 138 -10.99 -30.04 13.25
C GLN A 138 -9.62 -29.36 13.09
N PRO A 139 -9.55 -28.02 13.12
CA PRO A 139 -8.29 -27.30 13.12
C PRO A 139 -7.41 -27.69 14.31
N ILE A 140 -6.19 -28.11 14.01
CA ILE A 140 -5.19 -28.57 14.98
C ILE A 140 -4.19 -27.46 15.28
N ASP A 141 -3.56 -27.54 16.44
CA ASP A 141 -2.51 -26.59 16.83
C ASP A 141 -1.30 -26.66 15.89
N VAL A 142 -0.71 -25.50 15.64
CA VAL A 142 0.53 -25.37 14.85
C VAL A 142 1.71 -25.86 15.71
N ASN A 143 2.37 -26.92 15.24
CA ASN A 143 3.66 -27.39 15.75
C ASN A 143 4.45 -28.06 14.62
N ALA A 144 5.76 -28.30 14.82
CA ALA A 144 6.62 -28.85 13.77
C ALA A 144 6.09 -30.17 13.19
N THR A 145 5.67 -31.10 14.04
CA THR A 145 5.13 -32.40 13.62
C THR A 145 3.88 -32.25 12.77
N ASN A 146 2.94 -31.40 13.18
CA ASN A 146 1.69 -31.17 12.45
C ASN A 146 1.93 -30.48 11.11
N ILE A 147 2.88 -29.53 11.05
CA ILE A 147 3.27 -28.86 9.80
C ILE A 147 3.95 -29.84 8.85
N ASP A 148 4.85 -30.70 9.33
CA ASP A 148 5.59 -31.65 8.49
C ASP A 148 4.69 -32.78 7.94
N GLN A 149 3.57 -33.08 8.62
CA GLN A 149 2.58 -34.07 8.20
C GLN A 149 1.54 -33.56 7.21
N ALA A 150 1.32 -32.25 7.16
CA ALA A 150 0.30 -31.60 6.34
C ALA A 150 0.79 -31.32 4.92
#